data_AF-A0A3M0ZK92-F1
#
_entry.id   AF-A0A3M0ZK92-F1
#
_cell.length_a   1.000
_cell.length_b   1.000
_cell.length_c   1.000
_cell.angle_alpha   90.00
_cell.angle_beta   90.00
_cell.angle_gamma   90.00
#
_symmetry.space_group_name_H-M   'P 1'
#
loop_
_entity.id
_entity.type
_entity.pdbx_description
1 polymer ?
#
loop_
_entity_poly.entity_id
_entity_poly.type
_entity_poly.pdbx_seq_one_letter_code
_entity_poly.pdbx_strand_id
1 'polypeptide(L)'
;MIVSLFTRRLLLSRRRTGSIRHRLAQRSLPLWALGGLGDREDRILGAHLRAGCAECETLLCGYRHAAAELAELVSARTPSKLASARTKRQARGEAYPPPAAI
;
A
#
# COMPACT_ATOMS: atom_id res chain seq x y z
N MET A 1 31.46 -12.82 18.88
CA MET A 1 31.55 -12.19 17.54
C MET A 1 30.16 -11.80 17.00
N ILE A 2 29.46 -10.85 17.65
CA ILE A 2 28.05 -10.49 17.32
C ILE A 2 27.96 -9.18 16.49
N VAL A 3 29.09 -8.60 16.09
CA VAL A 3 29.16 -7.30 15.38
C VAL A 3 29.07 -7.46 13.85
N SER A 4 28.50 -8.54 13.30
CA SER A 4 28.64 -8.84 11.84
C SER A 4 27.37 -8.61 11.00
N LEU A 5 26.16 -8.69 11.57
CA LEU A 5 24.92 -8.56 10.79
C LEU A 5 24.26 -7.18 10.92
N PHE A 6 24.28 -6.57 12.11
CA PHE A 6 23.63 -5.28 12.34
C PHE A 6 24.34 -4.13 11.61
N THR A 7 25.68 -4.14 11.67
CA THR A 7 26.60 -3.21 11.01
C THR A 7 26.58 -3.36 9.49
N ARG A 8 26.45 -4.59 8.95
CA ARG A 8 26.25 -4.81 7.51
C ARG A 8 24.92 -4.23 7.02
N ARG A 9 23.85 -4.35 7.80
CA ARG A 9 22.53 -3.78 7.48
C ARG A 9 22.57 -2.25 7.46
N LEU A 10 23.25 -1.63 8.43
CA LEU A 10 23.47 -0.18 8.50
C LEU A 10 24.36 0.36 7.37
N LEU A 11 25.41 -0.36 6.98
CA LEU A 11 26.30 0.04 5.88
C LEU A 11 25.64 -0.09 4.49
N LEU A 12 24.73 -1.06 4.30
CA LEU A 12 23.91 -1.18 3.09
C LEU A 12 22.79 -0.14 3.05
N SER A 13 22.24 0.26 4.21
CA SER A 13 21.24 1.31 4.33
C SER A 13 21.77 2.68 3.87
N ARG A 14 23.03 3.01 4.18
CA ARG A 14 23.66 4.29 3.79
C ARG A 14 23.85 4.48 2.28
N ARG A 15 23.81 3.42 1.46
CA ARG A 15 24.03 3.52 0.00
C ARG A 15 22.75 3.68 -0.83
N ARG A 16 21.54 3.51 -0.26
CA ARG A 16 20.28 3.47 -1.05
C ARG A 16 19.45 4.76 -1.03
N THR A 17 19.67 5.64 -0.06
CA THR A 17 18.93 6.89 0.13
C THR A 17 19.13 7.91 -1.00
N GLY A 18 20.24 7.83 -1.75
CA GLY A 18 20.51 8.71 -2.90
C GLY A 18 19.94 8.24 -4.25
N SER A 19 19.37 7.02 -4.33
CA SER A 19 18.94 6.46 -5.61
C SER A 19 17.70 7.16 -6.19
N ILE A 20 17.62 7.27 -7.52
CA ILE A 20 16.42 7.80 -8.22
C ILE A 20 15.16 7.06 -7.78
N ARG A 21 15.27 5.73 -7.57
CA ARG A 21 14.16 4.89 -7.11
C ARG A 21 13.67 5.27 -5.71
N HIS A 22 14.58 5.59 -4.79
CA HIS A 22 14.21 6.00 -3.44
C HIS A 22 13.53 7.37 -3.41
N ARG A 23 14.03 8.34 -4.20
CA ARG A 23 13.37 9.66 -4.33
C ARG A 23 12.00 9.57 -4.99
N LEU A 24 11.86 8.72 -6.01
CA LEU A 24 10.55 8.43 -6.61
C LEU A 24 9.63 7.81 -5.56
N ALA A 25 10.12 6.83 -4.79
CA ALA A 25 9.34 6.20 -3.73
C ALA A 25 8.81 7.20 -2.71
N GLN A 26 9.67 8.07 -2.16
CA GLN A 26 9.25 9.10 -1.22
C GLN A 26 8.12 9.99 -1.74
N ARG A 27 8.16 10.37 -3.03
CA ARG A 27 7.12 11.22 -3.65
C ARG A 27 5.81 10.47 -3.90
N SER A 28 5.89 9.19 -4.24
CA SER A 28 4.74 8.36 -4.59
C SER A 28 4.10 7.64 -3.40
N LEU A 29 4.79 7.56 -2.26
CA LEU A 29 4.32 6.88 -1.04
C LEU A 29 2.96 7.36 -0.51
N PRO A 30 2.64 8.66 -0.45
CA PRO A 30 1.32 9.11 0.00
C PRO A 30 0.19 8.60 -0.91
N LEU A 31 0.38 8.72 -2.23
CA LEU A 31 -0.59 8.23 -3.22
C LEU A 31 -0.75 6.72 -3.14
N TRP A 32 0.35 6.00 -2.94
CA TRP A 32 0.32 4.55 -2.79
C TRP A 32 -0.40 4.10 -1.52
N ALA A 33 -0.19 4.80 -0.40
CA ALA A 33 -0.89 4.53 0.85
C ALA A 33 -2.42 4.66 0.72
N LEU A 34 -2.87 5.55 -0.18
CA LEU A 34 -4.27 5.78 -0.51
C LEU A 34 -4.80 4.92 -1.66
N GLY A 35 -3.96 4.07 -2.28
CA GLY A 35 -4.34 3.25 -3.43
C GLY A 35 -4.52 4.03 -4.75
N GLY A 36 -3.95 5.23 -4.85
CA GLY A 36 -4.11 6.15 -5.99
C GLY A 36 -3.03 6.07 -7.06
N LEU A 37 -2.10 5.11 -7.01
CA LEU A 37 -1.08 4.92 -8.05
C LEU A 37 -1.58 4.06 -9.21
N GLY A 38 -1.08 4.30 -10.41
CA GLY A 38 -1.30 3.40 -11.55
C GLY A 38 -0.46 2.11 -11.45
N ASP A 39 -0.88 1.06 -12.17
CA ASP A 39 -0.28 -0.29 -12.12
C ASP A 39 1.24 -0.34 -12.32
N ARG A 40 1.79 0.60 -13.10
CA ARG A 40 3.24 0.66 -13.33
C ARG A 40 3.98 1.17 -12.10
N GLU A 41 3.46 2.23 -11.49
CA GLU A 41 4.08 2.88 -10.34
C GLU A 41 3.91 2.03 -9.08
N ASP A 42 2.74 1.39 -8.94
CA ASP A 42 2.45 0.39 -7.91
C ASP A 42 3.50 -0.73 -7.91
N ARG A 43 3.79 -1.31 -9.09
CA ARG A 43 4.80 -2.37 -9.22
C ARG A 43 6.20 -1.91 -8.84
N ILE A 44 6.60 -0.71 -9.27
CA ILE A 44 7.93 -0.15 -8.98
C ILE A 44 8.08 0.08 -7.47
N LEU A 45 7.07 0.70 -6.85
CA LEU A 45 7.11 1.04 -5.43
C LEU A 45 7.00 -0.20 -4.55
N GLY A 46 6.14 -1.15 -4.92
CA GLY A 46 6.05 -2.44 -4.26
C GLY A 46 7.36 -3.22 -4.31
N ALA A 47 8.08 -3.19 -5.43
CA ALA A 47 9.40 -3.80 -5.52
C ALA A 47 10.43 -3.10 -4.62
N HIS A 48 10.37 -1.77 -4.50
CA HIS A 48 11.24 -1.01 -3.61
C HIS A 48 11.03 -1.38 -2.13
N LEU A 49 9.76 -1.47 -1.70
CA LEU A 49 9.41 -1.82 -0.32
C LEU A 49 9.76 -3.29 -0.02
N ARG A 50 9.48 -4.22 -0.93
CA ARG A 50 9.91 -5.64 -0.78
C ARG A 50 11.44 -5.79 -0.67
N ALA A 51 12.20 -4.83 -1.19
CA ALA A 51 13.65 -4.81 -1.04
C ALA A 51 14.14 -4.33 0.34
N GLY A 52 13.23 -4.01 1.26
CA GLY A 52 13.50 -3.75 2.68
C GLY A 52 14.04 -2.35 2.98
N CYS A 53 13.51 -1.31 2.32
CA CYS A 53 13.93 0.06 2.59
C CYS A 53 13.25 0.58 3.86
N ALA A 54 13.95 0.48 5.00
CA ALA A 54 13.42 0.83 6.32
C ALA A 54 12.85 2.26 6.41
N GLU A 55 13.48 3.24 5.75
CA GLU A 55 13.01 4.63 5.74
C GLU A 55 11.66 4.76 5.02
N CYS A 56 11.53 4.19 3.82
CA CYS A 56 10.28 4.21 3.07
C CYS A 56 9.17 3.39 3.75
N GLU A 57 9.51 2.30 4.42
CA GLU A 57 8.56 1.53 5.24
C GLU A 57 8.04 2.34 6.43
N THR A 58 8.93 3.08 7.10
CA THR A 58 8.56 3.94 8.23
C THR A 58 7.63 5.06 7.77
N LEU A 59 7.97 5.73 6.66
CA LEU A 59 7.13 6.78 6.07
C LEU A 59 5.77 6.24 5.63
N LEU A 60 5.74 5.07 4.97
CA LEU A 60 4.50 4.41 4.59
C LEU A 60 3.59 4.12 5.78
N CYS A 61 4.16 3.65 6.89
CA CYS A 61 3.42 3.40 8.12
C CYS A 61 2.73 4.68 8.62
N GLY A 62 3.46 5.80 8.65
CA GLY A 62 2.91 7.11 8.99
C GLY A 62 1.75 7.54 8.08
N TYR A 63 1.91 7.38 6.76
CA TYR A 63 0.83 7.72 5.82
C TYR A 63 -0.41 6.83 5.98
N ARG A 64 -0.23 5.54 6.24
CA ARG A 64 -1.34 4.61 6.49
C ARG A 64 -2.09 4.96 7.78
N HIS A 65 -1.36 5.34 8.82
CA HIS A 65 -1.96 5.79 10.05
C HIS A 65 -2.77 7.07 9.84
N ALA A 66 -2.19 8.09 9.20
CA ALA A 66 -2.92 9.32 8.85
C ALA A 66 -4.15 9.06 7.98
N ALA A 67 -4.06 8.13 7.01
CA ALA A 67 -5.20 7.74 6.18
C ALA A 67 -6.31 7.06 7.00
N ALA A 68 -5.95 6.23 7.99
CA ALA A 68 -6.91 5.61 8.88
C ALA A 68 -7.62 6.66 9.76
N GLU A 69 -6.87 7.57 10.38
CA GLU A 69 -7.41 8.68 11.18
C GLU A 69 -8.37 9.55 10.34
N LEU A 70 -7.98 9.89 9.11
CA LEU A 70 -8.85 10.62 8.18
C LEU A 70 -10.12 9.84 7.82
N ALA A 71 -10.02 8.51 7.67
CA ALA A 71 -11.17 7.68 7.36
C ALA A 71 -12.18 7.63 8.51
N GLU A 72 -11.73 7.74 9.76
CA GLU A 72 -12.63 7.82 10.94
C GLU A 72 -13.42 9.13 10.99
N LEU A 73 -12.87 10.22 10.46
CA LEU A 73 -13.56 11.51 10.36
C LEU A 73 -14.63 11.55 9.26
N VAL A 74 -14.58 10.63 8.30
CA VAL A 74 -15.56 10.55 7.22
C VAL A 74 -16.75 9.71 7.69
N SER A 75 -17.95 10.31 7.71
CA SER A 75 -19.17 9.59 8.06
C SER A 75 -19.33 8.34 7.20
N ALA A 76 -19.28 7.17 7.85
CA ALA A 76 -19.49 5.89 7.19
C ALA A 76 -20.88 5.89 6.53
N ARG A 77 -20.91 5.74 5.21
CA ARG A 77 -22.16 5.53 4.49
C ARG A 77 -22.54 4.08 4.62
N THR A 78 -23.78 3.82 5.03
CA THR A 78 -24.34 2.47 4.97
C THR A 78 -24.37 2.01 3.52
N PRO A 79 -23.69 0.91 3.15
CA PRO A 79 -23.75 0.38 1.80
C PRO A 79 -25.19 -0.05 1.47
N SER A 80 -25.57 0.04 0.19
CA SER A 80 -26.88 -0.46 -0.23
C SER A 80 -26.98 -1.97 -0.01
N LYS A 81 -28.20 -2.48 0.21
CA LYS A 81 -28.45 -3.93 0.36
C LYS A 81 -27.87 -4.72 -0.82
N LEU A 82 -27.96 -4.17 -2.04
CA LEU A 82 -27.39 -4.76 -3.25
C LEU A 82 -25.87 -4.84 -3.19
N ALA A 83 -25.19 -3.75 -2.80
CA ALA A 83 -23.74 -3.73 -2.62
C ALA A 83 -23.30 -4.78 -1.59
N SER A 84 -23.96 -4.83 -0.43
CA SER A 84 -23.67 -5.83 0.60
C SER A 84 -23.89 -7.28 0.12
N ALA A 85 -24.99 -7.55 -0.60
CA ALA A 85 -25.28 -8.88 -1.13
C ALA A 85 -24.23 -9.30 -2.17
N ARG A 86 -23.83 -8.39 -3.05
CA ARG A 86 -22.77 -8.62 -4.05
C ARG A 86 -21.44 -8.98 -3.38
N THR A 87 -21.00 -8.20 -2.40
CA THR A 87 -19.75 -8.46 -1.68
C THR A 87 -19.78 -9.79 -0.93
N LYS A 88 -20.90 -10.13 -0.27
CA LYS A 88 -21.07 -11.43 0.42
C LYS A 88 -20.95 -12.62 -0.53
N ARG A 89 -21.50 -12.53 -1.74
CA ARG A 89 -21.39 -13.59 -2.76
C ARG A 89 -19.99 -13.70 -3.34
N GLN A 90 -19.34 -12.57 -3.64
CA GLN A 90 -17.94 -12.57 -4.08
C GLN A 90 -17.00 -13.20 -3.05
N ALA A 91 -17.20 -12.92 -1.76
CA ALA A 91 -16.43 -13.54 -0.67
C ALA A 91 -16.64 -15.07 -0.58
N ARG A 92 -17.75 -15.59 -1.10
CA ARG A 92 -18.05 -17.03 -1.20
C ARG A 92 -17.55 -17.66 -2.50
N GLY A 93 -16.94 -16.89 -3.40
CA GLY A 93 -16.52 -17.36 -4.72
C GLY A 93 -17.67 -17.63 -5.69
N GLU A 94 -18.88 -17.15 -5.39
CA GLU A 94 -20.05 -17.32 -6.27
C GLU A 94 -19.97 -16.34 -7.46
N ALA A 95 -20.12 -16.85 -8.69
CA ALA A 95 -20.17 -16.03 -9.89
C ALA A 95 -21.41 -15.11 -9.87
N TYR A 96 -21.24 -13.83 -10.17
CA TYR A 96 -22.34 -12.90 -10.34
C TYR A 96 -23.01 -13.18 -11.70
N PRO A 97 -24.30 -13.55 -11.77
CA PRO A 97 -24.95 -13.70 -13.06
C PRO A 97 -24.92 -12.35 -13.78
N PRO A 98 -24.60 -12.30 -15.09
CA PRO A 98 -24.71 -11.05 -15.82
C PRO A 98 -26.13 -10.49 -15.63
N PRO A 99 -26.30 -9.16 -15.57
CA PRO A 99 -27.65 -8.58 -15.54
C PRO A 99 -28.44 -9.17 -16.70
N ALA A 100 -29.67 -9.63 -16.43
CA ALA A 100 -30.54 -10.14 -17.47
C ALA A 100 -30.63 -9.08 -18.58
N ALA A 101 -30.34 -9.49 -19.82
CA ALA A 101 -30.51 -8.61 -20.97
C ALA A 101 -31.98 -8.14 -20.99
N ILE A 102 -32.16 -6.81 -21.00
CA ILE A 102 -33.46 -6.15 -21.18
C ILE A 102 -33.76 -6.10 -22.67
#